data_AF-A0A971L2W2-F1
#
_entry.id   AF-A0A971L2W2-F1
#
_cell.length_a   1.000
_cell.length_b   1.000
_cell.length_c   1.000
_cell.angle_alpha   90.00
_cell.angle_beta   90.00
_cell.angle_gamma   90.00
#
_symmetry.space_group_name_H-M   'P 1'
#
loop_
_entity.id
_entity.type
_entity.pdbx_description
1 polymer ?
#
loop_
_entity_poly.entity_id
_entity_poly.type
_entity_poly.pdbx_seq_one_letter_code
_entity_poly.pdbx_strand_id
1 'polypeptide(L)'
;MNKSIQLANPRGFCAGVDRAIEIVNRALDVFGPPIYVRHEVVHNRFVVETLRERGAVFVDELDEVPDNVIIIFSAHGVSQAVEQEAERRNLKIFDATCPLVTKVHMEVLRYARSGQDCVLIGHAGHPEVEGTMGRYDASHGGHIYLVESETDVANLVVNNPESLAYVTQTTLSMDDTARVIDALRHRFPSISGPRKDDICYATQNRQDAVKMLAETSDLVLVVGSPNSSNSNRLRELAERMGAKAFLIDGADDLKKEWLDSAQSIGITAGASAPEIIVRDVINQLIHWGAQPPKELPGRPENITFSMPKELRLTPVD
;
A
#
# COMPACT_ATOMS: atom_id res chain seq x y z
N MET A 1 -14.75 -4.44 35.17
CA MET A 1 -14.10 -5.53 34.43
C MET A 1 -13.08 -4.88 33.52
N ASN A 2 -11.80 -5.18 33.70
CA ASN A 2 -10.74 -4.48 32.98
C ASN A 2 -10.49 -5.21 31.66
N LYS A 3 -10.76 -4.54 30.54
CA LYS A 3 -10.59 -5.09 29.18
C LYS A 3 -9.09 -5.18 28.86
N SER A 4 -8.65 -6.27 28.22
CA SER A 4 -7.26 -6.42 27.80
C SER A 4 -7.04 -5.82 26.41
N ILE A 5 -5.84 -5.28 26.18
CA ILE A 5 -5.41 -4.80 24.86
C ILE A 5 -4.24 -5.67 24.37
N GLN A 6 -4.34 -6.16 23.13
CA GLN A 6 -3.27 -6.85 22.42
C GLN A 6 -2.86 -6.06 21.18
N LEU A 7 -1.57 -5.94 20.91
CA LEU A 7 -1.05 -5.26 19.71
C LEU A 7 -0.47 -6.29 18.74
N ALA A 8 -0.87 -6.21 17.47
CA ALA A 8 -0.22 -6.94 16.40
C ALA A 8 1.24 -6.49 16.22
N ASN A 9 2.09 -7.42 15.80
CA ASN A 9 3.47 -7.15 15.41
C ASN A 9 3.83 -8.03 14.19
N PRO A 10 4.24 -7.46 13.05
CA PRO A 10 4.39 -6.03 12.77
C PRO A 10 3.04 -5.31 12.57
N ARG A 11 3.07 -3.98 12.69
CA ARG A 11 1.97 -3.03 12.43
C ARG A 11 2.54 -1.69 11.98
N GLY A 12 1.71 -0.82 11.40
CA GLY A 12 2.11 0.56 11.07
C GLY A 12 3.07 0.63 9.88
N PHE A 13 3.95 1.64 9.84
CA PHE A 13 4.82 1.96 8.70
C PHE A 13 5.65 0.79 8.16
N CYS A 14 5.73 0.70 6.82
CA CYS A 14 6.67 -0.16 6.11
C CYS A 14 7.81 0.65 5.48
N ALA A 15 8.87 -0.02 5.04
CA ALA A 15 10.06 0.64 4.49
C ALA A 15 9.76 1.55 3.27
N GLY A 16 8.76 1.19 2.45
CA GLY A 16 8.34 1.98 1.30
C GLY A 16 7.65 3.28 1.71
N VAL A 17 6.77 3.20 2.72
CA VAL A 17 6.05 4.35 3.28
C VAL A 17 7.01 5.30 4.00
N ASP A 18 7.89 4.78 4.86
CA ASP A 18 8.91 5.57 5.54
C ASP A 18 9.76 6.35 4.54
N ARG A 19 10.26 5.68 3.50
CA ARG A 19 11.03 6.32 2.43
C ARG A 19 10.24 7.42 1.73
N ALA A 20 8.97 7.17 1.40
CA ALA A 20 8.19 8.13 0.62
C ALA A 20 7.86 9.40 1.42
N ILE A 21 7.47 9.24 2.69
CA ILE A 21 7.24 10.38 3.61
C ILE A 21 8.53 11.18 3.80
N GLU A 22 9.65 10.49 4.00
CA GLU A 22 10.96 11.14 4.16
C GLU A 22 11.39 11.90 2.90
N ILE A 23 11.07 11.40 1.70
CA ILE A 23 11.36 12.11 0.44
C ILE A 23 10.65 13.46 0.40
N VAL A 24 9.37 13.50 0.77
CA VAL A 24 8.60 14.76 0.81
C VAL A 24 9.14 15.70 1.88
N ASN A 25 9.36 15.18 3.10
CA ASN A 25 9.92 15.96 4.21
C ASN A 25 11.26 16.60 3.83
N ARG A 26 12.19 15.84 3.25
CA ARG A 26 13.50 16.37 2.84
C ARG A 26 13.41 17.33 1.67
N ALA A 27 12.51 17.10 0.72
CA ALA A 27 12.29 18.03 -0.37
C ALA A 27 11.83 19.39 0.17
N LEU A 28 10.91 19.38 1.15
CA LEU A 28 10.48 20.59 1.86
C LEU A 28 11.62 21.25 2.65
N ASP A 29 12.47 20.47 3.34
CA ASP A 29 13.59 21.00 4.12
C ASP A 29 14.69 21.62 3.24
N VAL A 30 15.00 21.00 2.10
CA VAL A 30 16.11 21.39 1.22
C VAL A 30 15.71 22.49 0.24
N PHE A 31 14.51 22.41 -0.33
CA PHE A 31 14.07 23.32 -1.41
C PHE A 31 13.02 24.34 -0.96
N GLY A 32 12.42 24.16 0.22
CA GLY A 32 11.31 24.99 0.70
C GLY A 32 9.98 24.69 0.00
N PRO A 33 8.85 25.15 0.55
CA PRO A 33 7.55 25.03 -0.09
C PRO A 33 7.37 26.06 -1.23
N PRO A 34 6.48 25.80 -2.21
CA PRO A 34 5.66 24.59 -2.33
C PRO A 34 6.39 23.41 -2.96
N ILE A 35 6.09 22.19 -2.50
CA ILE A 35 6.52 20.94 -3.13
C ILE A 35 5.29 20.21 -3.64
N TYR A 36 5.22 19.95 -4.95
CA TYR A 36 4.08 19.27 -5.54
C TYR A 36 4.24 17.75 -5.41
N VAL A 37 3.15 17.06 -5.11
CA VAL A 37 3.10 15.61 -5.01
C VAL A 37 1.94 15.11 -5.86
N ARG A 38 2.21 14.22 -6.82
CA ARG A 38 1.16 13.61 -7.63
C ARG A 38 0.49 12.48 -6.85
N HIS A 39 -0.81 12.63 -6.61
CA HIS A 39 -1.62 11.90 -5.65
C HIS A 39 -1.11 12.02 -4.21
N GLU A 40 -1.89 11.52 -3.24
CA GLU A 40 -1.41 11.34 -1.88
C GLU A 40 -0.12 10.49 -1.86
N VAL A 41 0.93 10.97 -1.18
CA VAL A 41 2.22 10.26 -1.12
C VAL A 41 2.06 8.83 -0.60
N VAL A 42 1.14 8.66 0.35
CA VAL A 42 0.62 7.41 0.92
C VAL A 42 -0.85 7.62 1.30
N HIS A 43 -1.67 6.58 1.28
CA HIS A 43 -3.08 6.67 1.69
C HIS A 43 -3.23 6.71 3.22
N ASN A 44 -3.01 7.89 3.81
CA ASN A 44 -3.29 8.16 5.22
C ASN A 44 -3.56 9.65 5.46
N ARG A 45 -4.77 9.98 5.92
CA ARG A 45 -5.23 11.36 6.10
C ARG A 45 -4.30 12.19 6.99
N PHE A 46 -3.90 11.66 8.14
CA PHE A 46 -3.03 12.38 9.09
C PHE A 46 -1.68 12.73 8.46
N VAL A 47 -1.06 11.79 7.74
CA VAL A 47 0.22 12.03 7.06
C VAL A 47 0.07 13.10 5.98
N VAL A 48 -0.99 13.03 5.18
CA VAL A 48 -1.24 13.97 4.08
C VAL A 48 -1.48 15.38 4.64
N GLU A 49 -2.34 15.55 5.65
CA GLU A 49 -2.58 16.85 6.29
C GLU A 49 -1.31 17.41 6.93
N THR A 50 -0.53 16.58 7.64
CA THR A 50 0.75 17.00 8.23
C THR A 50 1.71 17.54 7.16
N LEU A 51 1.76 16.91 5.98
CA LEU A 51 2.60 17.38 4.86
C LEU A 51 2.02 18.65 4.21
N ARG A 52 0.70 18.77 4.09
CA ARG A 52 0.01 19.99 3.60
C ARG A 52 0.34 21.19 4.49
N GLU A 53 0.26 21.03 5.80
CA GLU A 53 0.61 22.08 6.78
C GLU A 53 2.06 22.54 6.64
N ARG A 54 2.96 21.65 6.21
CA ARG A 54 4.36 21.99 5.92
C ARG A 54 4.58 22.63 4.53
N GLY A 55 3.56 22.68 3.69
CA GLY A 55 3.59 23.28 2.36
C GLY A 55 3.75 22.31 1.18
N ALA A 56 3.45 21.01 1.38
CA ALA A 56 3.23 20.11 0.25
C ALA A 56 1.88 20.39 -0.42
N VAL A 57 1.84 20.34 -1.75
CA VAL A 57 0.63 20.52 -2.57
C VAL A 57 0.36 19.22 -3.30
N PHE A 58 -0.74 18.56 -2.93
CA PHE A 58 -1.16 17.31 -3.57
C PHE A 58 -2.08 17.61 -4.75
N VAL A 59 -1.77 17.06 -5.91
CA VAL A 59 -2.53 17.22 -7.17
C VAL A 59 -2.88 15.86 -7.74
N ASP A 60 -3.92 15.78 -8.57
CA ASP A 60 -4.28 14.53 -9.24
C ASP A 60 -3.51 14.39 -10.55
N GLU A 61 -3.45 15.46 -11.35
CA GLU A 61 -2.82 15.47 -12.66
C GLU A 61 -1.67 16.48 -12.79
N LEU A 62 -0.83 16.23 -13.80
CA LEU A 62 0.35 17.06 -14.01
C LEU A 62 0.01 18.46 -14.49
N ASP A 63 -1.08 18.68 -15.23
CA ASP A 63 -1.47 20.01 -15.73
C ASP A 63 -1.82 21.01 -14.62
N GLU A 64 -2.14 20.53 -13.42
CA GLU A 64 -2.31 21.33 -12.20
C GLU A 64 -0.98 21.87 -11.62
N VAL A 65 0.15 21.27 -12.03
CA VAL A 65 1.49 21.62 -11.54
C VAL A 65 2.06 22.75 -12.39
N PRO A 66 2.59 23.85 -11.81
CA PRO A 66 3.29 24.90 -12.58
C PRO A 66 4.60 24.40 -13.21
N ASP A 67 5.09 25.09 -14.23
CA ASP A 67 6.43 24.80 -14.78
C ASP A 67 7.54 25.16 -13.79
N ASN A 68 8.71 24.52 -13.95
CA ASN A 68 9.93 24.79 -13.16
C ASN A 68 9.81 24.56 -11.63
N VAL A 69 8.83 23.75 -11.20
CA VAL A 69 8.71 23.32 -9.79
C VAL A 69 9.21 21.90 -9.59
N ILE A 70 9.36 21.52 -8.32
CA ILE A 70 9.66 20.14 -7.93
C ILE A 70 8.34 19.37 -7.83
N ILE A 71 8.33 18.18 -8.44
CA ILE A 71 7.24 17.22 -8.30
C ILE A 71 7.74 15.90 -7.73
N ILE A 72 6.94 15.30 -6.87
CA ILE A 72 7.18 13.99 -6.27
C ILE A 72 6.11 13.02 -6.76
N PHE A 73 6.51 11.86 -7.30
CA PHE A 73 5.57 10.77 -7.57
C PHE A 73 5.35 9.95 -6.29
N SER A 74 4.09 9.62 -5.98
CA SER A 74 3.73 8.88 -4.77
C SER A 74 4.36 7.47 -4.67
N ALA A 75 4.27 6.85 -3.50
CA ALA A 75 4.79 5.50 -3.26
C ALA A 75 4.16 4.42 -4.14
N HIS A 76 2.96 4.68 -4.69
CA HIS A 76 2.18 3.76 -5.51
C HIS A 76 2.69 3.64 -6.94
N GLY A 77 3.58 4.54 -7.37
CA GLY A 77 4.06 4.57 -8.75
C GLY A 77 3.13 5.27 -9.73
N VAL A 78 3.68 5.53 -10.92
CA VAL A 78 2.99 6.20 -12.03
C VAL A 78 3.18 5.42 -13.33
N SER A 79 2.37 5.72 -14.34
CA SER A 79 2.49 5.15 -15.68
C SER A 79 3.66 5.75 -16.47
N GLN A 80 4.03 5.12 -17.58
CA GLN A 80 5.06 5.66 -18.48
C GLN A 80 4.64 6.99 -19.11
N ALA A 81 3.34 7.18 -19.38
CA ALA A 81 2.81 8.43 -19.94
C ALA A 81 3.00 9.62 -18.98
N VAL A 82 2.81 9.41 -17.68
CA VAL A 82 3.02 10.45 -16.65
C VAL A 82 4.50 10.83 -16.55
N GLU A 83 5.41 9.86 -16.62
CA GLU A 83 6.86 10.14 -16.65
C GLU A 83 7.25 10.97 -17.88
N GLN A 84 6.77 10.56 -19.07
CA GLN A 84 7.05 11.26 -20.32
C GLN A 84 6.50 12.69 -20.32
N GLU A 85 5.32 12.91 -19.74
CA GLU A 85 4.74 14.24 -19.63
C GLU A 85 5.57 15.13 -18.69
N ALA A 86 6.00 14.60 -17.54
CA ALA A 86 6.86 15.34 -16.61
C ALA A 86 8.23 15.69 -17.23
N GLU A 87 8.82 14.76 -18.00
CA GLU A 87 10.04 14.99 -18.77
C GLU A 87 9.84 16.04 -19.88
N ARG A 88 8.74 15.94 -20.65
CA ARG A 88 8.38 16.90 -21.70
C ARG A 88 8.23 18.31 -21.15
N ARG A 89 7.70 18.43 -19.94
CA ARG A 89 7.55 19.69 -19.21
C ARG A 89 8.82 20.14 -18.48
N ASN A 90 9.90 19.37 -18.56
CA ASN A 90 11.18 19.66 -17.91
C ASN A 90 11.03 19.91 -16.38
N LEU A 91 10.13 19.14 -15.74
CA LEU A 91 9.93 19.22 -14.28
C LEU A 91 11.09 18.53 -13.54
N LYS A 92 11.41 19.03 -12.34
CA LYS A 92 12.37 18.36 -11.46
C LYS A 92 11.66 17.28 -10.65
N ILE A 93 11.93 16.02 -10.97
CA ILE A 93 11.20 14.87 -10.41
C ILE A 93 11.99 14.21 -9.28
N PHE A 94 11.32 13.93 -8.17
CA PHE A 94 11.78 12.92 -7.20
C PHE A 94 10.80 11.75 -7.17
N ASP A 95 11.29 10.55 -7.49
CA ASP A 95 10.43 9.37 -7.51
C ASP A 95 10.40 8.67 -6.13
N ALA A 96 9.25 8.80 -5.45
CA ALA A 96 9.01 8.14 -4.18
C ALA A 96 8.40 6.74 -4.33
N THR A 97 8.21 6.23 -5.55
CA THR A 97 7.72 4.88 -5.82
C THR A 97 8.45 3.85 -4.95
N CYS A 98 7.68 2.99 -4.30
CA CYS A 98 8.24 1.91 -3.49
C CYS A 98 9.07 0.99 -4.39
N PRO A 99 10.32 0.62 -4.04
CA PRO A 99 11.13 -0.28 -4.85
C PRO A 99 10.49 -1.64 -5.15
N LEU A 100 9.54 -2.09 -4.31
CA LEU A 100 8.77 -3.31 -4.55
C LEU A 100 7.68 -3.13 -5.62
N VAL A 101 7.12 -1.93 -5.76
CA VAL A 101 6.25 -1.57 -6.89
C VAL A 101 7.08 -1.44 -8.17
N THR A 102 8.25 -0.79 -8.09
CA THR A 102 9.18 -0.71 -9.24
C THR A 102 9.58 -2.10 -9.75
N LYS A 103 9.74 -3.10 -8.86
CA LYS A 103 9.97 -4.50 -9.28
C LYS A 103 8.84 -5.03 -10.17
N VAL A 104 7.57 -4.81 -9.79
CA VAL A 104 6.41 -5.20 -10.59
C VAL A 104 6.38 -4.45 -11.93
N HIS A 105 6.63 -3.14 -11.93
CA HIS A 105 6.74 -2.33 -13.16
C HIS A 105 7.78 -2.91 -14.13
N MET A 106 8.95 -3.33 -13.62
CA MET A 106 10.01 -3.92 -14.44
C MET A 106 9.65 -5.29 -15.01
N GLU A 107 8.85 -6.09 -14.30
CA GLU A 107 8.33 -7.36 -14.82
C GLU A 107 7.32 -7.12 -15.94
N VAL A 108 6.39 -6.19 -15.77
CA VAL A 108 5.44 -5.76 -16.80
C VAL A 108 6.15 -5.24 -18.05
N LEU A 109 7.14 -4.36 -17.90
CA LEU A 109 7.96 -3.87 -19.01
C LEU A 109 8.69 -4.99 -19.75
N ARG A 110 9.16 -6.01 -19.03
CA ARG A 110 9.81 -7.18 -19.64
C ARG A 110 8.83 -7.98 -20.48
N TYR A 111 7.63 -8.25 -19.97
CA TYR A 111 6.59 -8.98 -20.70
C TYR A 111 6.14 -8.22 -21.95
N ALA A 112 5.92 -6.91 -21.83
CA ALA A 112 5.60 -6.03 -22.94
C ALA A 112 6.67 -6.10 -24.04
N ARG A 113 7.95 -5.93 -23.71
CA ARG A 113 9.06 -5.98 -24.69
C ARG A 113 9.16 -7.32 -25.44
N SER A 114 8.73 -8.42 -24.83
CA SER A 114 8.68 -9.74 -25.48
C SER A 114 7.39 -10.01 -26.26
N GLY A 115 6.44 -9.07 -26.28
CA GLY A 115 5.10 -9.30 -26.86
C GLY A 115 4.30 -10.38 -26.12
N GLN A 116 4.61 -10.60 -24.83
CA GLN A 116 3.97 -11.61 -24.00
C GLN A 116 2.79 -10.98 -23.27
N ASP A 117 1.60 -11.59 -23.39
CA ASP A 117 0.41 -11.11 -22.69
C ASP A 117 0.62 -11.16 -21.16
N CYS A 118 0.04 -10.22 -20.43
CA CYS A 118 0.17 -10.10 -18.99
C CYS A 118 -1.19 -9.92 -18.31
N VAL A 119 -1.45 -10.66 -17.23
CA VAL A 119 -2.61 -10.45 -16.36
C VAL A 119 -2.14 -9.78 -15.08
N LEU A 120 -2.61 -8.56 -14.81
CA LEU A 120 -2.47 -7.93 -13.52
C LEU A 120 -3.65 -8.34 -12.64
N ILE A 121 -3.36 -8.94 -11.48
CA ILE A 121 -4.32 -9.14 -10.41
C ILE A 121 -4.29 -7.90 -9.52
N GLY A 122 -5.38 -7.15 -9.42
CA GLY A 122 -5.41 -5.90 -8.65
C GLY A 122 -6.74 -5.18 -8.76
N HIS A 123 -6.99 -4.19 -7.90
CA HIS A 123 -8.27 -3.46 -7.87
C HIS A 123 -8.32 -2.33 -8.90
N ALA A 124 -9.37 -2.29 -9.72
CA ALA A 124 -9.56 -1.22 -10.70
C ALA A 124 -9.63 0.16 -10.02
N GLY A 125 -9.02 1.17 -10.65
CA GLY A 125 -8.96 2.54 -10.14
C GLY A 125 -7.96 2.76 -9.00
N HIS A 126 -7.25 1.72 -8.51
CA HIS A 126 -6.19 1.92 -7.54
C HIS A 126 -4.94 2.55 -8.23
N PRO A 127 -4.30 3.60 -7.67
CA PRO A 127 -3.16 4.27 -8.31
C PRO A 127 -2.00 3.35 -8.71
N GLU A 128 -1.71 2.35 -7.87
CA GLU A 128 -0.69 1.32 -8.17
C GLU A 128 -1.06 0.45 -9.39
N VAL A 129 -2.35 0.15 -9.56
CA VAL A 129 -2.86 -0.63 -10.68
C VAL A 129 -2.78 0.22 -11.96
N GLU A 130 -3.23 1.47 -11.92
CA GLU A 130 -3.11 2.40 -13.06
C GLU A 130 -1.63 2.60 -13.46
N GLY A 131 -0.75 2.78 -12.48
CA GLY A 131 0.68 2.90 -12.68
C GLY A 131 1.28 1.66 -13.35
N THR A 132 0.94 0.47 -12.86
CA THR A 132 1.42 -0.82 -13.36
C THR A 132 0.87 -1.14 -14.76
N MET A 133 -0.44 -0.97 -14.97
CA MET A 133 -1.08 -1.14 -16.28
C MET A 133 -0.44 -0.22 -17.33
N GLY A 134 -0.21 1.04 -16.96
CA GLY A 134 0.43 2.04 -17.80
C GLY A 134 1.93 1.85 -18.03
N ARG A 135 2.53 0.73 -17.58
CA ARG A 135 3.88 0.30 -18.00
C ARG A 135 3.87 -0.66 -19.17
N TYR A 136 2.72 -1.21 -19.54
CA TYR A 136 2.67 -2.18 -20.62
C TYR A 136 2.59 -1.47 -21.99
N ASP A 137 3.65 -1.60 -22.78
CA ASP A 137 3.71 -1.08 -24.14
C ASP A 137 3.22 -2.12 -25.16
N ALA A 138 1.98 -1.96 -25.61
CA ALA A 138 1.33 -2.86 -26.57
C ALA A 138 1.91 -2.78 -28.00
N SER A 139 2.81 -1.82 -28.31
CA SER A 139 3.41 -1.73 -29.65
C SER A 139 4.25 -2.96 -30.04
N HIS A 140 4.59 -3.80 -29.05
CA HIS A 140 5.35 -5.04 -29.21
C HIS A 140 4.47 -6.28 -29.48
N GLY A 141 3.14 -6.12 -29.60
CA GLY A 141 2.23 -7.17 -30.06
C GLY A 141 1.56 -8.03 -28.97
N GLY A 142 1.71 -7.68 -27.69
CA GLY A 142 0.96 -8.29 -26.58
C GLY A 142 0.03 -7.30 -25.87
N HIS A 143 -0.69 -7.76 -24.86
CA HIS A 143 -1.65 -6.97 -24.08
C HIS A 143 -1.51 -7.18 -22.57
N ILE A 144 -1.96 -6.19 -21.79
CA ILE A 144 -2.19 -6.34 -20.36
C ILE A 144 -3.68 -6.35 -20.05
N TYR A 145 -4.10 -7.27 -19.17
CA TYR A 145 -5.47 -7.44 -18.72
C TYR A 145 -5.54 -7.26 -17.21
N LEU A 146 -6.65 -6.72 -16.69
CA LEU A 146 -6.90 -6.59 -15.26
C LEU A 146 -7.95 -7.61 -14.82
N VAL A 147 -7.70 -8.28 -13.70
CA VAL A 147 -8.68 -9.15 -13.03
C VAL A 147 -8.70 -8.88 -11.53
N GLU A 148 -9.88 -8.93 -10.92
CA GLU A 148 -10.06 -8.77 -9.47
C GLU A 148 -10.46 -10.08 -8.78
N SER A 149 -11.05 -11.01 -9.54
CA SER A 149 -11.73 -12.19 -8.99
C SER A 149 -11.62 -13.42 -9.90
N GLU A 150 -11.98 -14.58 -9.34
CA GLU A 150 -12.12 -15.84 -10.08
C GLU A 150 -13.18 -15.74 -11.19
N THR A 151 -14.18 -14.86 -11.02
CA THR A 151 -15.22 -14.61 -12.03
C THR A 151 -14.64 -13.85 -13.22
N ASP A 152 -13.77 -12.87 -12.99
CA ASP A 152 -13.08 -12.16 -14.06
C ASP A 152 -12.17 -13.12 -14.83
N VAL A 153 -11.46 -13.99 -14.12
CA VAL A 153 -10.64 -15.05 -14.75
C VAL A 153 -11.51 -15.96 -15.63
N ALA A 154 -12.69 -16.38 -15.17
CA ALA A 154 -13.60 -17.22 -15.94
C ALA A 154 -14.11 -16.53 -17.23
N ASN A 155 -14.19 -15.20 -17.23
CA ASN A 155 -14.60 -14.40 -18.38
C ASN A 155 -13.41 -13.87 -19.22
N LEU A 156 -12.17 -14.06 -18.75
CA LEU A 156 -10.99 -13.50 -19.39
C LEU A 156 -10.73 -14.14 -20.76
N VAL A 157 -10.62 -13.29 -21.77
CA VAL A 157 -10.22 -13.64 -23.14
C VAL A 157 -8.84 -13.04 -23.38
N VAL A 158 -7.86 -13.90 -23.67
CA VAL A 158 -6.48 -13.49 -23.98
C VAL A 158 -6.13 -13.86 -25.41
N ASN A 159 -5.25 -13.10 -26.04
CA ASN A 159 -4.86 -13.32 -27.43
C ASN A 159 -3.93 -14.52 -27.59
N ASN A 160 -2.99 -14.70 -26.66
CA ASN A 160 -2.02 -15.80 -26.70
C ASN A 160 -1.92 -16.54 -25.36
N PRO A 161 -2.80 -17.54 -25.11
CA PRO A 161 -2.78 -18.34 -23.88
C PRO A 161 -1.46 -19.07 -23.59
N GLU A 162 -0.70 -19.41 -24.63
CA GLU A 162 0.59 -20.12 -24.51
C GLU A 162 1.75 -19.20 -24.15
N SER A 163 1.57 -17.88 -24.29
CA SER A 163 2.54 -16.85 -23.97
C SER A 163 1.89 -15.81 -23.06
N LEU A 164 1.56 -16.25 -21.84
CA LEU A 164 0.86 -15.46 -20.83
C LEU A 164 1.67 -15.43 -19.53
N ALA A 165 1.76 -14.24 -18.91
CA ALA A 165 2.30 -14.06 -17.57
C ALA A 165 1.24 -13.43 -16.65
N TYR A 166 1.44 -13.51 -15.34
CA TYR A 166 0.71 -12.68 -14.38
C TYR A 166 1.65 -11.96 -13.42
N VAL A 167 1.16 -10.84 -12.91
CA VAL A 167 1.73 -10.06 -11.80
C VAL A 167 0.60 -9.67 -10.86
N THR A 168 0.93 -9.24 -9.64
CA THR A 168 -0.09 -8.77 -8.68
C THR A 168 0.20 -7.39 -8.13
N GLN A 169 -0.87 -6.69 -7.74
CA GLN A 169 -0.76 -5.54 -6.85
C GLN A 169 -0.15 -5.98 -5.51
N THR A 170 0.68 -5.12 -4.90
CA THR A 170 1.51 -5.43 -3.74
C THR A 170 0.74 -5.51 -2.41
N THR A 171 -0.49 -5.00 -2.38
CA THR A 171 -1.30 -4.79 -1.16
C THR A 171 -2.56 -5.68 -1.06
N LEU A 172 -2.66 -6.71 -1.89
CA LEU A 172 -3.81 -7.62 -1.93
C LEU A 172 -3.89 -8.57 -0.73
N SER A 173 -5.07 -9.17 -0.54
CA SER A 173 -5.23 -10.32 0.37
C SER A 173 -4.47 -11.52 -0.17
N MET A 174 -3.63 -12.14 0.68
CA MET A 174 -2.89 -13.34 0.31
C MET A 174 -3.84 -14.48 -0.08
N ASP A 175 -4.90 -14.68 0.71
CA ASP A 175 -5.84 -15.79 0.54
C ASP A 175 -6.71 -15.59 -0.72
N ASP A 176 -7.19 -14.37 -0.97
CA ASP A 176 -8.01 -14.09 -2.17
C ASP A 176 -7.15 -14.17 -3.45
N THR A 177 -5.93 -13.64 -3.40
CA THR A 177 -5.02 -13.67 -4.55
C THR A 177 -4.62 -15.09 -4.90
N ALA A 178 -4.40 -15.96 -3.90
CA ALA A 178 -4.11 -17.36 -4.14
C ALA A 178 -5.23 -18.05 -4.94
N ARG A 179 -6.51 -17.79 -4.61
CA ARG A 179 -7.65 -18.33 -5.37
C ARG A 179 -7.69 -17.83 -6.81
N VAL A 180 -7.41 -16.53 -7.04
CA VAL A 180 -7.35 -15.97 -8.40
C VAL A 180 -6.18 -16.58 -9.20
N ILE A 181 -5.01 -16.76 -8.58
CA ILE A 181 -3.86 -17.42 -9.22
C ILE A 181 -4.18 -18.88 -9.57
N ASP A 182 -4.84 -19.61 -8.67
CA ASP A 182 -5.23 -21.00 -8.92
C ASP A 182 -6.25 -21.10 -10.06
N ALA A 183 -7.22 -20.19 -10.13
CA ALA A 183 -8.15 -20.08 -11.25
C ALA A 183 -7.42 -19.75 -12.57
N LEU A 184 -6.43 -18.84 -12.54
CA LEU A 184 -5.62 -18.50 -13.71
C LEU A 184 -4.82 -19.71 -14.21
N ARG A 185 -4.16 -20.45 -13.30
CA ARG A 185 -3.39 -21.65 -13.64
C ARG A 185 -4.28 -22.79 -14.16
N HIS A 186 -5.49 -22.92 -13.62
CA HIS A 186 -6.45 -23.90 -14.09
C HIS A 186 -6.93 -23.57 -15.52
N ARG A 187 -7.24 -22.29 -15.79
CA ARG A 187 -7.72 -21.84 -17.09
C ARG A 187 -6.62 -21.75 -18.16
N PHE A 188 -5.42 -21.32 -17.75
CA PHE A 188 -4.27 -21.10 -18.62
C PHE A 188 -3.06 -21.89 -18.07
N PRO A 189 -2.96 -23.20 -18.36
CA PRO A 189 -1.92 -24.06 -17.78
C PRO A 189 -0.48 -23.62 -18.08
N SER A 190 -0.26 -22.90 -19.18
CA SER A 190 1.05 -22.36 -19.60
C SER A 190 1.39 -21.01 -18.94
N ILE A 191 0.49 -20.43 -18.11
CA ILE A 191 0.71 -19.12 -17.50
C ILE A 191 1.92 -19.12 -16.57
N SER A 192 2.77 -18.11 -16.72
CA SER A 192 3.96 -17.93 -15.89
C SER A 192 3.76 -16.84 -14.83
N GLY A 193 4.20 -17.12 -13.60
CA GLY A 193 4.19 -16.15 -12.51
C GLY A 193 5.53 -15.42 -12.35
N PRO A 194 5.59 -14.43 -11.45
CA PRO A 194 6.84 -13.77 -11.11
C PRO A 194 7.79 -14.75 -10.39
N ARG A 195 9.10 -14.48 -10.43
CA ARG A 195 10.11 -15.36 -9.77
C ARG A 195 10.00 -15.34 -8.24
N LYS A 196 9.43 -14.28 -7.69
CA LYS A 196 9.11 -14.06 -6.28
C LYS A 196 7.76 -13.39 -6.25
N ASP A 197 6.96 -13.64 -5.21
CA ASP A 197 5.65 -13.02 -5.05
C ASP A 197 5.71 -11.48 -5.15
N ASP A 198 4.65 -10.89 -5.69
CA ASP A 198 4.51 -9.44 -5.83
C ASP A 198 3.83 -8.81 -4.61
N ILE A 199 2.96 -9.56 -3.91
CA ILE A 199 2.47 -9.14 -2.59
C ILE A 199 3.68 -8.94 -1.67
N CYS A 200 3.82 -7.71 -1.17
CA CYS A 200 5.05 -7.34 -0.49
C CYS A 200 5.11 -7.94 0.92
N TYR A 201 6.34 -8.04 1.45
CA TYR A 201 6.59 -8.56 2.80
C TYR A 201 5.74 -7.87 3.87
N ALA A 202 5.55 -6.55 3.75
CA ALA A 202 4.85 -5.75 4.73
C ALA A 202 3.36 -6.08 4.77
N THR A 203 2.75 -6.30 3.61
CA THR A 203 1.35 -6.75 3.46
C THR A 203 1.19 -8.14 4.08
N GLN A 204 2.04 -9.09 3.68
CA GLN A 204 1.97 -10.47 4.18
C GLN A 204 2.13 -10.53 5.70
N ASN A 205 3.21 -9.93 6.23
CA ASN A 205 3.49 -10.01 7.66
C ASN A 205 2.39 -9.35 8.51
N ARG A 206 1.77 -8.26 8.04
CA ARG A 206 0.63 -7.62 8.73
C ARG A 206 -0.63 -8.48 8.65
N GLN A 207 -0.88 -9.16 7.54
CA GLN A 207 -1.98 -10.11 7.42
C GLN A 207 -1.79 -11.32 8.35
N ASP A 208 -0.57 -11.85 8.45
CA ASP A 208 -0.25 -12.93 9.39
C ASP A 208 -0.42 -12.46 10.85
N ALA A 209 0.03 -11.25 11.16
CA ALA A 209 -0.11 -10.66 12.50
C ALA A 209 -1.57 -10.40 12.89
N VAL A 210 -2.42 -9.94 11.96
CA VAL A 210 -3.84 -9.72 12.25
C VAL A 210 -4.62 -11.04 12.34
N LYS A 211 -4.23 -12.10 11.61
CA LYS A 211 -4.80 -13.45 11.79
C LYS A 211 -4.59 -13.93 13.23
N MET A 212 -3.35 -13.90 13.72
CA MET A 212 -3.02 -14.26 15.10
C MET A 212 -3.73 -13.37 16.13
N LEU A 213 -3.86 -12.07 15.86
CA LEU A 213 -4.55 -11.13 16.73
C LEU A 213 -6.05 -11.43 16.82
N ALA A 214 -6.68 -11.74 15.69
CA ALA A 214 -8.12 -11.98 15.61
C ALA A 214 -8.54 -13.28 16.31
N GLU A 215 -7.68 -14.30 16.36
CA GLU A 215 -7.95 -15.56 17.07
C GLU A 215 -8.22 -15.37 18.58
N THR A 216 -7.67 -14.32 19.19
CA THR A 216 -7.83 -14.05 20.63
C THR A 216 -8.55 -12.74 20.95
N SER A 217 -9.11 -12.06 19.96
CA SER A 217 -9.75 -10.74 20.11
C SER A 217 -11.25 -10.79 19.83
N ASP A 218 -12.08 -10.30 20.76
CA ASP A 218 -13.52 -10.08 20.50
C ASP A 218 -13.73 -8.93 19.51
N LEU A 219 -12.87 -7.92 19.59
CA LEU A 219 -12.88 -6.70 18.80
C LEU A 219 -11.48 -6.42 18.24
N VAL A 220 -11.36 -6.17 16.93
CA VAL A 220 -10.14 -5.72 16.29
C VAL A 220 -10.31 -4.30 15.75
N LEU A 221 -9.43 -3.40 16.17
CA LEU A 221 -9.33 -2.04 15.66
C LEU A 221 -8.13 -1.95 14.72
N VAL A 222 -8.41 -1.61 13.46
CA VAL A 222 -7.38 -1.39 12.44
C VAL A 222 -7.23 0.11 12.26
N VAL A 223 -6.07 0.65 12.62
CA VAL A 223 -5.75 2.06 12.37
C VAL A 223 -5.32 2.23 10.90
N GLY A 224 -6.04 3.05 10.15
CA GLY A 224 -5.78 3.33 8.75
C GLY A 224 -6.96 4.03 8.07
N SER A 225 -6.69 4.73 6.97
CA SER A 225 -7.71 5.49 6.24
C SER A 225 -8.55 4.60 5.30
N PRO A 226 -9.81 4.96 5.01
CA PRO A 226 -10.70 4.18 4.14
C PRO A 226 -10.16 3.91 2.73
N ASN A 227 -9.35 4.81 2.17
CA ASN A 227 -8.72 4.66 0.85
C ASN A 227 -7.46 3.75 0.87
N SER A 228 -7.04 3.24 2.03
CA SER A 228 -5.88 2.35 2.15
C SER A 228 -6.26 0.90 1.86
N SER A 229 -5.85 0.37 0.69
CA SER A 229 -6.11 -1.03 0.29
C SER A 229 -5.64 -2.02 1.36
N ASN A 230 -4.38 -1.93 1.78
CA ASN A 230 -3.80 -2.81 2.80
C ASN A 230 -4.57 -2.72 4.13
N SER A 231 -4.97 -1.54 4.59
CA SER A 231 -5.70 -1.40 5.86
C SER A 231 -7.08 -2.07 5.80
N ASN A 232 -7.78 -1.94 4.67
CA ASN A 232 -9.04 -2.65 4.44
C ASN A 232 -8.84 -4.18 4.44
N ARG A 233 -7.78 -4.70 3.80
CA ARG A 233 -7.47 -6.14 3.82
C ARG A 233 -7.31 -6.65 5.27
N LEU A 234 -6.68 -5.87 6.16
CA LEU A 234 -6.52 -6.25 7.57
C LEU A 234 -7.87 -6.31 8.30
N ARG A 235 -8.75 -5.32 8.11
CA ARG A 235 -10.10 -5.30 8.70
C ARG A 235 -10.92 -6.50 8.24
N GLU A 236 -11.00 -6.70 6.92
CA GLU A 236 -11.76 -7.79 6.34
C GLU A 236 -11.25 -9.17 6.77
N LEU A 237 -9.93 -9.31 6.91
CA LEU A 237 -9.32 -10.55 7.37
C LEU A 237 -9.67 -10.84 8.82
N ALA A 238 -9.66 -9.84 9.70
CA ALA A 238 -10.13 -9.99 11.08
C ALA A 238 -11.61 -10.41 11.14
N GLU A 239 -12.47 -9.83 10.30
CA GLU A 239 -13.90 -10.21 10.21
C GLU A 239 -14.07 -11.66 9.76
N ARG A 240 -13.31 -12.11 8.75
CA ARG A 240 -13.34 -13.51 8.28
C ARG A 240 -12.85 -14.49 9.33
N MET A 241 -11.99 -14.07 10.26
CA MET A 241 -11.54 -14.87 11.40
C MET A 241 -12.57 -14.88 12.55
N GLY A 242 -13.68 -14.16 12.43
CA GLY A 242 -14.79 -14.16 13.37
C GLY A 242 -14.78 -13.04 14.41
N ALA A 243 -13.76 -12.18 14.40
CA ALA A 243 -13.72 -11.01 15.28
C ALA A 243 -14.60 -9.88 14.72
N LYS A 244 -15.21 -9.07 15.60
CA LYS A 244 -15.78 -7.80 15.17
C LYS A 244 -14.63 -6.87 14.79
N ALA A 245 -14.63 -6.25 13.60
CA ALA A 245 -13.53 -5.37 13.21
C ALA A 245 -14.00 -3.99 12.74
N PHE A 246 -13.21 -2.96 13.05
CA PHE A 246 -13.42 -1.61 12.54
C PHE A 246 -12.14 -1.03 11.98
N LEU A 247 -12.28 -0.29 10.88
CA LEU A 247 -11.24 0.59 10.34
C LEU A 247 -11.48 2.00 10.89
N ILE A 248 -10.44 2.61 11.47
CA ILE A 248 -10.51 3.93 12.09
C ILE A 248 -9.32 4.79 11.63
N ASP A 249 -9.55 6.08 11.35
CA ASP A 249 -8.48 7.04 11.06
C ASP A 249 -7.75 7.44 12.35
N GLY A 250 -8.42 7.42 13.50
CA GLY A 250 -7.79 7.72 14.79
C GLY A 250 -8.69 7.53 16.02
N ALA A 251 -8.25 8.05 17.15
CA ALA A 251 -8.93 7.91 18.44
C ALA A 251 -10.34 8.54 18.45
N ASP A 252 -10.56 9.60 17.68
CA ASP A 252 -11.85 10.31 17.60
C ASP A 252 -12.97 9.47 16.95
N ASP A 253 -12.61 8.46 16.15
CA ASP A 253 -13.58 7.55 15.52
C ASP A 253 -14.07 6.46 16.48
N LEU A 254 -13.42 6.31 17.64
CA LEU A 254 -13.77 5.27 18.60
C LEU A 254 -15.15 5.51 19.19
N LYS A 255 -15.97 4.46 19.22
CA LYS A 255 -17.27 4.48 19.90
C LYS A 255 -17.26 3.57 21.12
N LYS A 256 -17.66 4.10 22.27
CA LYS A 256 -17.72 3.33 23.53
C LYS A 256 -18.59 2.08 23.42
N GLU A 257 -19.69 2.16 22.68
CA GLU A 257 -20.62 1.04 22.44
C GLU A 257 -19.95 -0.19 21.79
N TRP A 258 -18.84 -0.02 21.06
CA TRP A 258 -18.10 -1.14 20.50
C TRP A 258 -17.42 -2.00 21.58
N LEU A 259 -17.18 -1.40 22.74
CA LEU A 259 -16.49 -2.04 23.86
C LEU A 259 -17.45 -2.77 24.80
N ASP A 260 -18.75 -2.51 24.74
CA ASP A 260 -19.71 -3.04 25.72
C ASP A 260 -19.71 -4.58 25.77
N SER A 261 -19.52 -5.23 24.62
CA SER A 261 -19.47 -6.69 24.49
C SER A 261 -18.06 -7.27 24.41
N ALA A 262 -17.00 -6.46 24.38
CA ALA A 262 -15.62 -6.92 24.17
C ALA A 262 -14.84 -7.01 25.49
N GLN A 263 -14.24 -8.17 25.77
CA GLN A 263 -13.29 -8.35 26.88
C GLN A 263 -11.84 -8.25 26.40
N SER A 264 -11.55 -8.71 25.18
CA SER A 264 -10.26 -8.56 24.51
C SER A 264 -10.35 -7.66 23.29
N ILE A 265 -9.45 -6.66 23.24
CA ILE A 265 -9.35 -5.70 22.14
C ILE A 265 -8.00 -5.91 21.45
N GLY A 266 -8.03 -6.29 20.19
CA GLY A 266 -6.87 -6.30 19.32
C GLY A 266 -6.70 -4.95 18.62
N ILE A 267 -5.47 -4.45 18.53
CA ILE A 267 -5.14 -3.26 17.75
C ILE A 267 -4.03 -3.60 16.76
N THR A 268 -4.25 -3.25 15.51
CA THR A 268 -3.24 -3.27 14.46
C THR A 268 -3.30 -1.97 13.66
N ALA A 269 -2.39 -1.80 12.71
CA ALA A 269 -2.30 -0.60 11.89
C ALA A 269 -1.83 -0.96 10.49
N GLY A 270 -2.43 -0.32 9.49
CA GLY A 270 -2.04 -0.46 8.09
C GLY A 270 -0.64 0.09 7.82
N ALA A 271 -0.07 -0.28 6.68
CA ALA A 271 1.28 0.12 6.27
C ALA A 271 1.51 1.64 6.19
N SER A 272 0.44 2.43 6.05
CA SER A 272 0.47 3.90 5.95
C SER A 272 0.10 4.62 7.24
N ALA A 273 -0.15 3.91 8.34
CA ALA A 273 -0.59 4.50 9.61
C ALA A 273 0.61 4.73 10.56
N PRO A 274 0.85 5.98 11.00
CA PRO A 274 1.94 6.29 11.93
C PRO A 274 1.66 5.79 13.35
N GLU A 275 2.72 5.39 14.07
CA GLU A 275 2.63 4.84 15.43
C GLU A 275 2.02 5.83 16.44
N ILE A 276 2.10 7.14 16.19
CA ILE A 276 1.48 8.14 17.07
C ILE A 276 -0.04 7.96 17.16
N ILE A 277 -0.71 7.67 16.04
CA ILE A 277 -2.16 7.46 16.02
C ILE A 277 -2.53 6.17 16.77
N VAL A 278 -1.71 5.12 16.63
CA VAL A 278 -1.90 3.87 17.39
C VAL A 278 -1.81 4.14 18.89
N ARG A 279 -0.84 4.95 19.33
CA ARG A 279 -0.70 5.36 20.73
C ARG A 279 -1.89 6.17 21.21
N ASP A 280 -2.42 7.08 20.41
CA ASP A 280 -3.59 7.87 20.78
C ASP A 280 -4.84 7.01 20.95
N VAL A 281 -5.05 6.02 20.07
CA VAL A 281 -6.10 5.00 20.21
C VAL A 281 -5.94 4.22 21.52
N ILE A 282 -4.72 3.74 21.82
CA ILE A 282 -4.43 3.02 23.07
C ILE A 282 -4.71 3.90 24.29
N ASN A 283 -4.25 5.15 24.28
CA ASN A 283 -4.44 6.10 25.37
C ASN A 283 -5.92 6.36 25.62
N GLN A 284 -6.72 6.49 24.56
CA GLN A 284 -8.16 6.69 24.66
C GLN A 284 -8.87 5.46 25.27
N LEU A 285 -8.45 4.24 24.91
CA LEU A 285 -8.99 3.01 25.49
C LEU A 285 -8.59 2.84 26.96
N ILE A 286 -7.35 3.16 27.32
CA ILE A 286 -6.89 3.17 28.72
C ILE A 286 -7.68 4.19 29.54
N HIS A 287 -7.90 5.39 28.99
CA HIS A 287 -8.74 6.41 29.61
C HIS A 287 -10.18 5.92 29.85
N TRP A 288 -10.69 5.01 29.01
CA TRP A 288 -11.97 4.34 29.19
C TRP A 288 -11.92 3.08 30.09
N GLY A 289 -10.78 2.77 30.69
CA GLY A 289 -10.62 1.71 31.70
C GLY A 289 -10.07 0.38 31.18
N ALA A 290 -9.51 0.34 29.97
CA ALA A 290 -8.75 -0.81 29.49
C ALA A 290 -7.38 -0.91 30.18
N GLN A 291 -6.81 -2.12 30.21
CA GLN A 291 -5.46 -2.35 30.71
C GLN A 291 -4.39 -1.88 29.70
N PRO A 292 -3.16 -1.62 30.15
CA PRO A 292 -2.03 -1.39 29.26
C PRO A 292 -1.86 -2.50 28.21
N PRO A 293 -1.43 -2.16 26.98
CA PRO A 293 -1.30 -3.12 25.90
C PRO A 293 -0.23 -4.18 26.15
N LYS A 294 -0.44 -5.38 25.61
CA LYS A 294 0.59 -6.41 25.46
C LYS A 294 0.88 -6.62 23.97
N GLU A 295 2.15 -6.59 23.60
CA GLU A 295 2.55 -6.89 22.22
C GLU A 295 2.56 -8.41 21.99
N LEU A 296 1.99 -8.83 20.86
CA LEU A 296 2.12 -10.19 20.38
C LEU A 296 3.52 -10.42 19.78
N PRO A 297 4.04 -11.65 19.81
CA PRO A 297 5.24 -11.99 19.05
C PRO A 297 5.00 -11.75 17.56
N GLY A 298 6.03 -11.29 16.87
CA GLY A 298 5.95 -10.92 15.46
C GLY A 298 7.21 -11.26 14.69
N ARG A 299 7.09 -11.30 13.36
CA ARG A 299 8.24 -11.47 12.48
C ARG A 299 9.04 -10.15 12.42
N PRO A 300 10.36 -10.16 12.72
CA PRO A 300 11.17 -8.95 12.60
C PRO A 300 11.23 -8.43 11.16
N GLU A 301 11.06 -7.11 10.99
CA GLU A 301 11.20 -6.42 9.70
C GLU A 301 12.48 -5.56 9.72
N ASN A 302 13.53 -5.99 9.00
CA ASN A 302 14.83 -5.29 8.97
C ASN A 302 15.13 -4.64 7.61
N ILE A 303 14.13 -4.54 6.73
CA ILE A 303 14.28 -3.98 5.38
C ILE A 303 14.24 -2.45 5.49
N THR A 304 15.17 -1.78 4.81
CA THR A 304 15.16 -0.33 4.60
C THR A 304 15.42 -0.02 3.14
N PHE A 305 14.89 1.10 2.65
CA PHE A 305 15.13 1.57 1.28
C PHE A 305 15.90 2.88 1.28
N SER A 306 16.90 2.97 0.41
CA SER A 306 17.75 4.16 0.35
C SER A 306 17.03 5.35 -0.29
N MET A 307 17.35 6.54 0.21
CA MET A 307 16.90 7.81 -0.38
C MET A 307 17.53 8.07 -1.77
N PRO A 308 16.85 8.84 -2.64
CA PRO A 308 17.46 9.44 -3.83
C PRO A 308 18.75 10.17 -3.45
N LYS A 309 19.79 10.09 -4.30
CA LYS A 309 21.15 10.59 -3.95
C LYS A 309 21.14 12.07 -3.62
N GLU A 310 20.33 12.82 -4.35
CA GLU A 310 20.11 14.26 -4.28
C GLU A 310 19.46 14.70 -2.95
N LEU A 311 18.80 13.77 -2.24
CA LEU A 311 18.14 14.00 -0.95
C LEU A 311 18.87 13.31 0.22
N ARG A 312 20.05 12.74 -0.02
CA ARG A 312 20.88 12.21 1.07
C ARG A 312 21.58 13.39 1.76
N LEU A 313 21.45 13.46 3.08
CA LEU A 313 22.28 14.37 3.88
C LEU A 313 23.74 13.94 3.70
N THR A 314 24.58 14.83 3.19
CA THR A 314 26.02 14.67 3.28
C THR A 314 26.39 15.01 4.72
N PRO A 315 27.01 14.09 5.50
CA PRO A 315 27.60 14.48 6.78
C PRO A 315 28.56 15.63 6.52
N VAL A 316 28.37 16.74 7.23
CA VAL A 316 29.41 17.78 7.31
C VAL A 316 30.37 17.27 8.39
N ASP A 317 31.57 16.89 7.97
CA ASP A 317 32.68 16.55 8.88
C ASP A 317 33.07 17.75 9.77
#